data_AF-A0A960IUM1-F1
#
_entry.id   AF-A0A960IUM1-F1
#
_cell.length_a   1.000
_cell.length_b   1.000
_cell.length_c   1.000
_cell.angle_alpha   90.00
_cell.angle_beta   90.00
_cell.angle_gamma   90.00
#
_symmetry.space_group_name_H-M   'P 1'
#
loop_
_entity.id
_entity.type
_entity.pdbx_description
1 polymer ?
#
loop_
_entity_poly.entity_id
_entity_poly.type
_entity_poly.pdbx_seq_one_letter_code
_entity_poly.pdbx_strand_id
1 'polypeptide(L)'
;MAVVFVVVGMLAATSGVVARADESGEVGVSDGSPPLAARLLAEPYESTGIRVAIEGFGNMRGLATDSVNVYALNASGNIMVVPLSSVDMTPGGSVTVAGTMHTVGWGVDGAPSAPNLSKLSLSYSAGCLFITNDSNTLGQIRLYCIDVSDFSVTELAVPGDKPLPVGNYYVESSLIDFPDGRIGKVSRYEAASGGGYESVLRTYTVSGSGAGATIAWSQDYVMSDPDNFAVDEHGIATDGTYLYRIQWRDYNPNTKAWQLASGAIGQPVYAGNYTMPFGNMHFLSHNHAANYYLVGHWDDRNFFITAAADPGP
;
A
#
# COMPACT_ATOMS: atom_id res chain seq x y z
N MET A 1 43.45 -52.12 -33.09
CA MET A 1 43.65 -50.67 -33.20
C MET A 1 42.66 -49.96 -32.28
N ALA A 2 43.15 -49.09 -31.39
CA ALA A 2 42.49 -47.97 -30.67
C ALA A 2 41.15 -48.18 -29.90
N VAL A 3 41.22 -48.49 -28.59
CA VAL A 3 41.12 -47.61 -27.39
C VAL A 3 40.08 -46.43 -27.35
N VAL A 4 39.16 -46.49 -26.34
CA VAL A 4 38.26 -45.50 -25.64
C VAL A 4 37.12 -44.79 -26.45
N PHE A 5 35.98 -44.30 -25.91
CA PHE A 5 35.58 -43.86 -24.56
C PHE A 5 34.09 -44.15 -24.23
N VAL A 6 33.83 -44.39 -22.94
CA VAL A 6 32.52 -44.35 -22.29
C VAL A 6 32.09 -42.89 -22.13
N VAL A 7 30.87 -42.54 -22.54
CA VAL A 7 30.14 -41.37 -22.03
C VAL A 7 28.79 -41.85 -21.54
N VAL A 8 28.60 -41.77 -20.23
CA VAL A 8 27.33 -41.99 -19.54
C VAL A 8 26.48 -40.75 -19.75
N GLY A 9 25.43 -40.85 -20.58
CA GLY A 9 24.40 -39.82 -20.68
C GLY A 9 23.40 -39.95 -19.54
N MET A 10 23.47 -39.06 -18.56
CA MET A 10 22.34 -38.79 -17.66
C MET A 10 21.25 -38.05 -18.46
N LEU A 11 20.19 -38.75 -18.83
CA LEU A 11 18.92 -38.12 -19.19
C LEU A 11 18.06 -38.10 -17.92
N ALA A 12 17.97 -36.94 -17.27
CA ALA A 12 17.00 -36.70 -16.22
C ALA A 12 15.60 -36.71 -16.84
N ALA A 13 14.73 -37.56 -16.30
CA ALA A 13 13.33 -37.65 -16.68
C ALA A 13 12.63 -36.33 -16.34
N THR A 14 12.12 -35.64 -17.36
CA THR A 14 11.07 -34.63 -17.19
C THR A 14 9.76 -35.37 -16.93
N SER A 15 9.41 -35.52 -15.66
CA SER A 15 8.06 -35.90 -15.25
C SER A 15 7.09 -34.78 -15.62
N GLY A 16 6.52 -34.87 -16.82
CA GLY A 16 5.33 -34.13 -17.20
C GLY A 16 4.14 -34.65 -16.39
N VAL A 17 3.65 -33.84 -15.47
CA VAL A 17 2.33 -34.05 -14.86
C VAL A 17 1.31 -33.40 -15.78
N VAL A 18 0.52 -34.26 -16.44
CA VAL A 18 -0.73 -33.87 -17.11
C VAL A 18 -1.72 -33.53 -15.99
N ALA A 19 -2.00 -32.25 -15.78
CA ALA A 19 -3.08 -31.83 -14.90
C ALA A 19 -4.42 -32.20 -15.57
N ARG A 20 -5.19 -33.08 -14.92
CA ARG A 20 -6.61 -33.26 -15.20
C ARG A 20 -7.36 -32.10 -14.55
N ALA A 21 -8.20 -31.41 -15.32
CA ALA A 21 -9.17 -30.47 -14.80
C ALA A 21 -10.10 -31.21 -13.84
N ASP A 22 -10.14 -30.80 -12.58
CA ASP A 22 -11.28 -31.08 -11.72
C ASP A 22 -12.28 -29.93 -11.89
N GLU A 23 -13.56 -30.29 -11.99
CA GLU A 23 -14.69 -29.39 -12.10
C GLU A 23 -15.04 -28.84 -10.70
N SER A 24 -14.19 -27.98 -10.16
CA SER A 24 -14.53 -27.07 -9.07
C SER A 24 -13.65 -25.83 -9.20
N GLY A 25 -14.28 -24.67 -9.39
CA GLY A 25 -13.61 -23.43 -9.79
C GLY A 25 -12.76 -22.76 -8.71
N GLU A 26 -11.75 -23.45 -8.19
CA GLU A 26 -10.68 -22.85 -7.39
C GLU A 26 -9.43 -22.70 -8.28
N VAL A 27 -9.04 -21.45 -8.52
CA VAL A 27 -7.75 -21.14 -9.15
C VAL A 27 -6.66 -21.60 -8.19
N GLY A 28 -5.97 -22.70 -8.55
CA GLY A 28 -4.90 -23.27 -7.75
C GLY A 28 -3.77 -22.26 -7.49
N VAL A 29 -3.62 -21.87 -6.23
CA VAL A 29 -2.51 -21.08 -5.70
C VAL A 29 -1.28 -21.99 -5.65
N SER A 30 -0.14 -21.54 -6.17
CA SER A 30 1.14 -22.25 -6.06
C SER A 30 1.50 -22.54 -4.59
N ASP A 31 2.13 -23.69 -4.32
CA ASP A 31 2.54 -24.27 -3.00
C ASP A 31 3.38 -23.38 -2.04
N GLY A 32 3.47 -22.07 -2.24
CA GLY A 32 3.96 -21.12 -1.24
C GLY A 32 2.85 -20.68 -0.30
N SER A 33 3.11 -20.67 1.01
CA SER A 33 2.19 -20.03 1.95
C SER A 33 1.92 -18.58 1.51
N PRO A 34 0.67 -18.08 1.58
CA PRO A 34 0.36 -16.70 1.24
C PRO A 34 1.28 -15.72 2.01
N PRO A 35 1.61 -14.55 1.43
CA PRO A 35 2.40 -13.55 2.13
C PRO A 35 1.81 -13.28 3.51
N LEU A 36 2.61 -13.35 4.56
CA LEU A 36 2.14 -13.34 5.96
C LEU A 36 1.30 -12.10 6.26
N ALA A 37 1.69 -10.95 5.72
CA ALA A 37 0.93 -9.71 5.71
C ALA A 37 -0.53 -9.85 5.24
N ALA A 38 -0.74 -10.53 4.12
CA ALA A 38 -2.08 -10.76 3.57
C ALA A 38 -2.90 -11.71 4.45
N ARG A 39 -2.22 -12.63 5.15
CA ARG A 39 -2.85 -13.48 6.17
C ARG A 39 -3.24 -12.70 7.41
N LEU A 40 -2.38 -11.81 7.91
CA LEU A 40 -2.66 -11.02 9.11
C LEU A 40 -3.92 -10.15 8.96
N LEU A 41 -4.16 -9.61 7.76
CA LEU A 41 -5.41 -8.90 7.45
C LEU A 41 -6.65 -9.82 7.51
N ALA A 42 -6.49 -11.11 7.20
CA ALA A 42 -7.56 -12.11 7.13
C ALA A 42 -7.73 -12.99 8.38
N GLU A 43 -6.82 -12.90 9.35
CA GLU A 43 -6.96 -13.56 10.65
C GLU A 43 -7.81 -12.70 11.61
N PRO A 44 -8.50 -13.29 12.61
CA PRO A 44 -9.38 -12.55 13.53
C PRO A 44 -8.65 -11.44 14.29
N TYR A 45 -9.14 -10.20 14.16
CA TYR A 45 -8.49 -9.01 14.73
C TYR A 45 -8.29 -9.07 16.26
N GLU A 46 -9.13 -9.81 16.99
CA GLU A 46 -9.00 -10.03 18.43
C GLU A 46 -7.71 -10.78 18.80
N SER A 47 -7.06 -11.41 17.82
CA SER A 47 -5.83 -12.18 18.00
C SER A 47 -4.63 -11.62 17.23
N THR A 48 -4.83 -10.65 16.34
CA THR A 48 -3.84 -10.25 15.33
C THR A 48 -3.46 -8.78 15.35
N GLY A 49 -3.66 -8.08 16.47
CA GLY A 49 -3.18 -6.71 16.62
C GLY A 49 -3.88 -5.92 17.70
N ILE A 50 -3.73 -4.59 17.65
CA ILE A 50 -4.30 -3.66 18.62
C ILE A 50 -5.10 -2.55 17.95
N ARG A 51 -6.25 -2.21 18.54
CA ARG A 51 -7.03 -1.02 18.18
C ARG A 51 -6.48 0.21 18.90
N VAL A 52 -6.19 1.26 18.15
CA VAL A 52 -5.68 2.53 18.66
C VAL A 52 -6.67 3.64 18.37
N ALA A 53 -7.12 4.34 19.41
CA ALA A 53 -7.91 5.56 19.30
C ALA A 53 -7.00 6.77 19.56
N ILE A 54 -7.05 7.78 18.68
CA ILE A 54 -6.25 8.99 18.83
C ILE A 54 -7.04 10.04 19.60
N GLU A 55 -6.56 10.44 20.78
CA GLU A 55 -7.19 11.48 21.59
C GLU A 55 -7.13 12.85 20.90
N GLY A 56 -8.24 13.60 20.96
CA GLY A 56 -8.31 14.94 20.36
C GLY A 56 -8.27 14.97 18.82
N PHE A 57 -8.24 13.81 18.17
CA PHE A 57 -8.28 13.70 16.71
C PHE A 57 -9.71 13.56 16.21
N GLY A 58 -9.97 14.20 15.06
CA GLY A 58 -11.25 14.13 14.37
C GLY A 58 -11.26 13.02 13.31
N ASN A 59 -11.88 13.31 12.19
CA ASN A 59 -12.12 12.35 11.13
C ASN A 59 -10.85 12.13 10.29
N MET A 60 -10.36 10.88 10.23
CA MET A 60 -9.20 10.49 9.44
C MET A 60 -9.46 10.60 7.93
N ARG A 61 -8.45 11.09 7.20
CA ARG A 61 -8.37 11.26 5.74
C ARG A 61 -7.08 10.71 5.13
N GLY A 62 -6.19 10.15 5.94
CA GLY A 62 -4.94 9.56 5.49
C GLY A 62 -4.13 9.05 6.67
N LEU A 63 -3.29 8.04 6.42
CA LEU A 63 -2.46 7.40 7.42
C LEU A 63 -1.13 7.01 6.79
N ALA A 64 -0.02 7.36 7.42
CA ALA A 64 1.32 6.97 7.03
C ALA A 64 2.21 6.75 8.27
N THR A 65 3.39 6.15 8.10
CA THR A 65 4.36 5.98 9.17
C THR A 65 5.78 6.13 8.66
N ASP A 66 6.67 6.69 9.48
CA ASP A 66 8.13 6.66 9.26
C ASP A 66 8.80 5.53 10.07
N SER A 67 8.00 4.59 10.58
CA SER A 67 8.37 3.54 11.52
C SER A 67 8.66 3.96 12.97
N VAL A 68 8.68 5.26 13.27
CA VAL A 68 8.83 5.82 14.63
C VAL A 68 7.53 6.50 15.08
N ASN A 69 6.85 7.16 14.17
CA ASN A 69 5.63 7.89 14.35
C ASN A 69 4.57 7.41 13.36
N VAL A 70 3.32 7.53 13.77
CA VAL A 70 2.15 7.49 12.90
C VAL A 70 1.75 8.92 12.58
N TYR A 71 1.50 9.18 11.30
CA TYR A 71 1.01 10.44 10.78
C TYR A 71 -0.43 10.24 10.32
N ALA A 72 -1.38 10.87 11.00
CA ALA A 72 -2.79 10.81 10.66
C ALA A 72 -3.27 12.18 10.14
N LEU A 73 -3.75 12.22 8.90
CA LEU A 73 -4.34 13.41 8.30
C LEU A 73 -5.81 13.52 8.70
N ASN A 74 -6.24 14.69 9.18
CA ASN A 74 -7.64 14.94 9.48
C ASN A 74 -8.39 15.65 8.34
N ALA A 75 -9.71 15.71 8.46
CA ALA A 75 -10.59 16.40 7.49
C ALA A 75 -10.34 17.91 7.33
N SER A 76 -9.58 18.54 8.23
CA SER A 76 -9.17 19.95 8.13
C SER A 76 -7.82 20.15 7.44
N GLY A 77 -7.15 19.07 7.00
CA GLY A 77 -5.84 19.14 6.36
C GLY A 77 -4.66 19.19 7.30
N ASN A 78 -4.87 18.95 8.59
CA ASN A 78 -3.81 18.95 9.62
C ASN A 78 -3.31 17.53 9.91
N ILE A 79 -2.07 17.42 10.38
CA ILE A 79 -1.43 16.14 10.70
C ILE A 79 -1.36 15.98 12.22
N MET A 80 -1.91 14.88 12.72
CA MET A 80 -1.61 14.39 14.05
C MET A 80 -0.41 13.45 13.99
N VAL A 81 0.59 13.72 14.82
CA VAL A 81 1.77 12.88 15.00
C VAL A 81 1.59 12.08 16.29
N VAL A 82 1.57 10.76 16.18
CA VAL A 82 1.46 9.83 17.31
C VAL A 82 2.75 9.01 17.38
N PRO A 83 3.55 9.12 18.46
CA PRO A 83 4.73 8.28 18.63
C PRO A 83 4.32 6.81 18.78
N LEU A 84 4.90 5.91 17.98
CA LEU A 84 4.61 4.48 18.09
C LEU A 84 5.02 3.90 19.44
N SER A 85 6.01 4.51 20.11
CA SER A 85 6.41 4.17 21.48
C SER A 85 5.31 4.41 22.53
N SER A 86 4.26 5.16 22.20
CA SER A 86 3.09 5.36 23.08
C SER A 86 2.05 4.24 22.97
N VAL A 87 2.18 3.34 22.00
CA VAL A 87 1.24 2.23 21.77
C VAL A 87 1.78 0.97 22.43
N ASP A 88 1.05 0.44 23.41
CA ASP A 88 1.29 -0.89 23.95
C ASP A 88 0.81 -1.95 22.94
N MET A 89 1.72 -2.67 22.28
CA MET A 89 1.40 -3.60 21.19
C MET A 89 0.82 -4.96 21.66
N THR A 90 0.06 -5.00 22.75
CA THR A 90 -0.56 -6.23 23.25
C THR A 90 -1.72 -6.68 22.34
N PRO A 91 -1.63 -7.83 21.65
CA PRO A 91 -2.68 -8.29 20.73
C PRO A 91 -4.03 -8.50 21.41
N GLY A 92 -5.11 -8.20 20.70
CA GLY A 92 -6.49 -8.24 21.21
C GLY A 92 -6.88 -7.06 22.10
N GLY A 93 -5.93 -6.17 22.38
CA GLY A 93 -6.14 -4.98 23.20
C GLY A 93 -6.79 -3.82 22.45
N SER A 94 -7.10 -2.78 23.22
CA SER A 94 -7.37 -1.44 22.71
C SER A 94 -6.67 -0.41 23.59
N VAL A 95 -6.19 0.67 22.98
CA VAL A 95 -5.50 1.76 23.66
C VAL A 95 -5.97 3.09 23.12
N THR A 96 -6.02 4.10 23.99
CA THR A 96 -6.18 5.50 23.58
C THR A 96 -4.85 6.20 23.80
N VAL A 97 -4.35 6.87 22.77
CA VAL A 97 -3.05 7.56 22.77
C VAL A 97 -3.23 9.02 22.44
N ALA A 98 -2.42 9.87 23.08
CA ALA A 98 -2.30 11.26 22.72
C ALA A 98 -1.33 11.42 21.53
N GLY A 99 -1.55 12.45 20.72
CA GLY A 99 -0.64 12.89 19.68
C GLY A 99 -0.42 14.39 19.74
N THR A 100 0.49 14.89 18.89
CA THR A 100 0.68 16.32 18.68
C THR A 100 0.03 16.73 17.36
N MET A 101 -0.91 17.67 17.41
CA MET A 101 -1.56 18.21 16.21
C MET A 101 -0.70 19.31 15.61
N HIS A 102 -0.42 19.20 14.32
CA HIS A 102 0.34 20.17 13.55
C HIS A 102 -0.54 20.77 12.45
N THR A 103 -0.59 22.11 12.43
CA THR A 103 -1.19 22.85 11.33
C THR A 103 -0.30 22.73 10.11
N VAL A 104 -0.85 22.24 9.00
CA VAL A 104 -0.12 22.16 7.74
C VAL A 104 -0.21 23.50 7.02
N GLY A 105 0.91 23.95 6.45
CA GLY A 105 1.06 25.25 5.79
C GLY A 105 0.36 25.41 4.44
N TRP A 106 -0.84 24.85 4.27
CA TRP A 106 -1.62 25.00 3.04
C TRP A 106 -1.93 26.47 2.73
N GLY A 107 -1.62 26.93 1.51
CA GLY A 107 -1.88 28.30 1.06
C GLY A 107 -1.02 29.38 1.72
N VAL A 108 -0.05 29.01 2.55
CA VAL A 108 0.86 29.94 3.24
C VAL A 108 2.11 30.17 2.38
N ASP A 109 2.57 31.42 2.28
CA ASP A 109 3.83 31.78 1.58
C ASP A 109 3.97 31.24 0.14
N GLY A 110 2.85 31.14 -0.58
CA GLY A 110 2.80 30.63 -1.95
C GLY A 110 2.71 29.10 -2.07
N ALA A 111 2.57 28.38 -0.95
CA ALA A 111 2.29 26.96 -0.92
C ALA A 111 0.94 26.62 -1.59
N PRO A 112 0.77 25.39 -2.10
CA PRO A 112 -0.50 24.93 -2.65
C PRO A 112 -1.66 25.04 -1.64
N SER A 113 -2.88 25.24 -2.13
CA SER A 113 -4.09 25.12 -1.31
C SER A 113 -4.37 23.66 -0.96
N ALA A 114 -5.01 23.43 0.20
CA ALA A 114 -5.41 22.09 0.61
C ALA A 114 -6.35 21.46 -0.44
N PRO A 115 -6.08 20.24 -0.91
CA PRO A 115 -6.98 19.55 -1.83
C PRO A 115 -8.21 19.01 -1.10
N ASN A 116 -9.22 18.54 -1.85
CA ASN A 116 -10.30 17.77 -1.24
C ASN A 116 -9.78 16.42 -0.75
N LEU A 117 -9.81 16.22 0.57
CA LEU A 117 -9.20 15.07 1.24
C LEU A 117 -10.08 13.82 1.24
N SER A 118 -11.28 13.87 0.67
CA SER A 118 -12.30 12.81 0.79
C SER A 118 -11.94 11.50 0.06
N LYS A 119 -10.86 11.47 -0.72
CA LYS A 119 -10.45 10.30 -1.52
C LYS A 119 -8.93 10.15 -1.63
N LEU A 120 -8.20 10.76 -0.70
CA LEU A 120 -6.74 10.83 -0.76
C LEU A 120 -6.12 9.87 0.25
N SER A 121 -4.86 9.54 0.03
CA SER A 121 -4.04 8.76 0.95
C SER A 121 -2.74 9.49 1.23
N LEU A 122 -2.07 9.10 2.32
CA LEU A 122 -0.74 9.56 2.66
C LEU A 122 0.26 8.43 2.46
N SER A 123 1.48 8.79 2.11
CA SER A 123 2.64 7.90 2.14
C SER A 123 3.84 8.67 2.68
N TYR A 124 4.76 8.00 3.36
CA TYR A 124 5.95 8.64 3.91
C TYR A 124 7.20 8.23 3.15
N SER A 125 8.04 9.19 2.78
CA SER A 125 9.44 8.89 2.43
C SER A 125 10.32 10.12 2.61
N ALA A 126 11.58 9.91 3.00
CA ALA A 126 12.62 10.94 3.05
C ALA A 126 12.20 12.26 3.75
N GLY A 127 11.50 12.17 4.88
CA GLY A 127 11.04 13.34 5.64
C GLY A 127 9.84 14.09 5.02
N CYS A 128 9.21 13.52 3.99
CA CYS A 128 7.99 14.04 3.38
C CYS A 128 6.81 13.10 3.65
N LEU A 129 5.66 13.67 3.98
CA LEU A 129 4.37 13.03 3.75
C LEU A 129 3.89 13.43 2.36
N PHE A 130 3.82 12.44 1.47
CA PHE A 130 3.35 12.61 0.11
C PHE A 130 1.83 12.50 0.05
N ILE A 131 1.23 13.45 -0.66
CA ILE A 131 -0.20 13.49 -0.96
C ILE A 131 -0.39 14.07 -2.36
N THR A 132 -1.42 13.62 -3.08
CA THR A 132 -1.78 14.23 -4.36
C THR A 132 -2.75 15.40 -4.18
N ASN A 133 -2.97 16.18 -5.23
CA ASN A 133 -4.22 16.93 -5.32
C ASN A 133 -5.44 15.99 -5.50
N ASP A 134 -6.63 16.56 -5.57
CA ASP A 134 -7.91 15.88 -5.82
C ASP A 134 -8.23 15.71 -7.32
N SER A 135 -7.26 15.95 -8.21
CA SER A 135 -7.42 15.59 -9.62
C SER A 135 -7.19 14.11 -9.82
N ASN A 136 -8.06 13.47 -10.60
CA ASN A 136 -7.87 12.11 -11.07
C ASN A 136 -7.85 12.02 -12.60
N THR A 137 -7.23 13.03 -13.24
CA THR A 137 -7.02 13.09 -14.69
C THR A 137 -5.53 12.93 -15.00
N LEU A 138 -5.21 12.05 -15.95
CA LEU A 138 -3.82 11.80 -16.36
C LEU A 138 -3.13 13.12 -16.77
N GLY A 139 -1.96 13.38 -16.20
CA GLY A 139 -1.19 14.60 -16.44
C GLY A 139 -1.64 15.86 -15.67
N GLN A 140 -2.75 15.78 -14.92
CA GLN A 140 -3.25 16.86 -14.05
C GLN A 140 -3.13 16.54 -12.55
N ILE A 141 -2.79 15.30 -12.21
CA ILE A 141 -2.47 14.89 -10.84
C ILE A 141 -1.16 15.57 -10.43
N ARG A 142 -1.21 16.35 -9.35
CA ARG A 142 -0.05 17.00 -8.71
C ARG A 142 0.38 16.20 -7.49
N LEU A 143 1.66 16.30 -7.14
CA LEU A 143 2.24 15.68 -5.96
C LEU A 143 2.73 16.76 -5.01
N TYR A 144 2.38 16.64 -3.74
CA TYR A 144 2.79 17.54 -2.68
C TYR A 144 3.65 16.79 -1.67
N CYS A 145 4.75 17.40 -1.23
CA CYS A 145 5.47 17.01 -0.02
C CYS A 145 5.03 17.93 1.12
N ILE A 146 4.54 17.34 2.20
CA ILE A 146 4.43 18.00 3.51
C ILE A 146 5.69 17.63 4.30
N ASP A 147 6.56 18.59 4.56
CA ASP A 147 7.80 18.35 5.32
C ASP A 147 7.46 18.03 6.78
N VAL A 148 7.93 16.90 7.31
CA VAL A 148 7.61 16.51 8.70
C VAL A 148 8.36 17.32 9.75
N SER A 149 9.38 18.10 9.36
CA SER A 149 10.15 18.93 10.28
C SER A 149 9.45 20.24 10.65
N ASP A 150 8.66 20.81 9.72
CA ASP A 150 8.00 22.10 9.91
C ASP A 150 6.56 22.18 9.37
N PHE A 151 6.06 21.12 8.72
CA PHE A 151 4.73 21.01 8.12
C PHE A 151 4.46 22.04 7.00
N SER A 152 5.51 22.58 6.40
CA SER A 152 5.43 23.34 5.14
C SER A 152 5.06 22.41 3.97
N VAL A 153 4.43 22.97 2.94
CA VAL A 153 3.97 22.21 1.77
C VAL A 153 4.65 22.72 0.51
N THR A 154 5.22 21.80 -0.26
CA THR A 154 5.81 22.10 -1.57
C THR A 154 5.20 21.20 -2.65
N GLU A 155 4.85 21.79 -3.81
CA GLU A 155 4.52 21.02 -5.00
C GLU A 155 5.79 20.49 -5.69
N LEU A 156 5.80 19.19 -5.95
CA LEU A 156 6.91 18.53 -6.62
C LEU A 156 6.62 18.34 -8.10
N ALA A 157 7.66 18.55 -8.92
CA ALA A 157 7.59 18.29 -10.35
C ALA A 157 7.52 16.78 -10.61
N VAL A 158 6.39 16.32 -11.15
CA VAL A 158 6.23 14.95 -11.66
C VAL A 158 6.78 14.86 -13.09
N PRO A 159 7.59 13.86 -13.45
CA PRO A 159 8.07 13.67 -14.81
C PRO A 159 6.93 13.60 -15.84
N GLY A 160 6.95 14.49 -16.84
CA GLY A 160 5.85 14.64 -17.80
C GLY A 160 5.66 13.44 -18.74
N ASP A 161 6.71 12.67 -19.02
CA ASP A 161 6.67 11.44 -19.82
C ASP A 161 6.30 10.20 -18.99
N LYS A 162 6.24 10.35 -17.66
CA LYS A 162 5.83 9.35 -16.67
C LYS A 162 4.93 10.01 -15.62
N PRO A 163 3.75 10.52 -16.01
CA PRO A 163 2.83 11.17 -15.08
C PRO A 163 2.32 10.18 -14.03
N LEU A 164 1.81 10.67 -12.91
CA LEU A 164 1.12 9.82 -11.94
C LEU A 164 -0.11 9.16 -12.61
N PRO A 165 -0.30 7.84 -12.46
CA PRO A 165 -1.44 7.15 -13.06
C PRO A 165 -2.78 7.59 -12.42
N VAL A 166 -3.89 7.32 -13.11
CA VAL A 166 -5.25 7.57 -12.62
C VAL A 166 -5.65 6.47 -11.64
N GLY A 167 -6.02 6.83 -10.40
CA GLY A 167 -6.44 5.90 -9.36
C GLY A 167 -7.94 5.57 -9.45
N ASN A 168 -8.45 4.79 -8.49
CA ASN A 168 -9.86 4.38 -8.47
C ASN A 168 -10.67 4.93 -7.30
N TYR A 169 -11.89 5.38 -7.63
CA TYR A 169 -13.01 5.66 -6.75
C TYR A 169 -12.74 6.35 -5.40
N TYR A 170 -12.59 5.61 -4.31
CA TYR A 170 -12.44 6.16 -2.96
C TYR A 170 -10.98 6.37 -2.54
N VAL A 171 -10.03 5.78 -3.26
CA VAL A 171 -8.59 6.02 -3.06
C VAL A 171 -7.98 6.42 -4.40
N GLU A 172 -8.42 7.56 -4.95
CA GLU A 172 -7.91 8.11 -6.22
C GLU A 172 -6.43 8.49 -6.14
N SER A 173 -5.96 8.81 -4.94
CA SER A 173 -4.54 9.09 -4.68
C SER A 173 -3.68 7.82 -4.72
N SER A 174 -4.14 6.69 -4.16
CA SER A 174 -3.46 5.37 -4.19
C SER A 174 -1.94 5.42 -4.02
N LEU A 175 -1.44 6.33 -3.17
CA LEU A 175 -0.02 6.51 -2.88
C LEU A 175 0.47 5.48 -1.87
N ILE A 176 1.68 4.95 -2.11
CA ILE A 176 2.38 3.99 -1.24
C ILE A 176 3.87 4.32 -1.17
N ASP A 177 4.52 3.87 -0.10
CA ASP A 177 5.97 3.91 0.10
C ASP A 177 6.58 2.52 0.08
N PHE A 178 7.88 2.48 -0.19
CA PHE A 178 8.68 1.28 -0.26
C PHE A 178 9.77 1.28 0.83
N PRO A 179 10.25 0.09 1.26
CA PRO A 179 11.35 -0.02 2.20
C PRO A 179 12.65 0.64 1.72
N ASP A 180 12.82 0.75 0.40
CA ASP A 180 13.99 1.37 -0.23
C ASP A 180 13.87 2.90 -0.39
N GLY A 181 12.81 3.50 0.17
CA GLY A 181 12.56 4.95 0.13
C GLY A 181 11.91 5.44 -1.16
N ARG A 182 11.58 4.56 -2.11
CA ARG A 182 10.72 4.95 -3.24
C ARG A 182 9.30 5.22 -2.76
N ILE A 183 8.60 6.01 -3.56
CA ILE A 183 7.14 6.13 -3.50
C ILE A 183 6.54 5.56 -4.77
N GLY A 184 5.26 5.21 -4.73
CA GLY A 184 4.52 4.78 -5.90
C GLY A 184 3.07 5.21 -5.86
N LYS A 185 2.45 5.20 -7.03
CA LYS A 185 1.00 5.36 -7.19
C LYS A 185 0.44 4.21 -8.01
N VAL A 186 -0.65 3.64 -7.56
CA VAL A 186 -1.35 2.55 -8.27
C VAL A 186 -2.49 3.08 -9.11
N SER A 187 -2.64 2.53 -10.32
CA SER A 187 -3.74 2.86 -11.22
C SER A 187 -4.99 2.06 -10.88
N ARG A 188 -6.14 2.57 -11.32
CA ARG A 188 -7.33 1.74 -11.47
C ARG A 188 -7.07 0.56 -12.41
N TYR A 189 -7.93 -0.45 -12.33
CA TYR A 189 -7.93 -1.56 -13.28
C TYR A 189 -8.54 -1.13 -14.62
N GLU A 190 -7.95 -1.61 -15.71
CA GLU A 190 -8.42 -1.44 -17.08
C GLU A 190 -8.52 -2.82 -17.75
N ALA A 191 -9.48 -2.99 -18.65
CA ALA A 191 -9.63 -4.27 -19.36
C ALA A 191 -8.40 -4.56 -20.23
N ALA A 192 -7.81 -5.74 -20.06
CA ALA A 192 -6.63 -6.16 -20.82
C ALA A 192 -7.04 -6.79 -22.15
N SER A 193 -6.23 -6.59 -23.20
CA SER A 193 -6.50 -7.08 -24.55
C SER A 193 -6.56 -8.61 -24.66
N GLY A 194 -5.86 -9.31 -23.75
CA GLY A 194 -5.87 -10.78 -23.63
C GLY A 194 -7.00 -11.34 -22.75
N GLY A 195 -7.90 -10.49 -22.25
CA GLY A 195 -8.89 -10.85 -21.24
C GLY A 195 -8.42 -10.54 -19.81
N GLY A 196 -9.37 -10.41 -18.89
CA GLY A 196 -9.11 -9.95 -17.51
C GLY A 196 -8.86 -8.45 -17.40
N TYR A 197 -8.20 -8.06 -16.32
CA TYR A 197 -7.98 -6.66 -15.95
C TYR A 197 -6.52 -6.42 -15.55
N GLU A 198 -5.98 -5.26 -15.88
CA GLU A 198 -4.61 -4.86 -15.54
C GLU A 198 -4.59 -3.53 -14.79
N SER A 199 -3.68 -3.42 -13.82
CA SER A 199 -3.37 -2.21 -13.08
C SER A 199 -1.86 -1.97 -13.11
N VAL A 200 -1.43 -0.72 -12.98
CA VAL A 200 -0.01 -0.33 -12.97
C VAL A 200 0.33 0.35 -11.66
N LEU A 201 1.35 -0.16 -10.98
CA LEU A 201 2.05 0.53 -9.90
C LEU A 201 3.25 1.25 -10.51
N ARG A 202 3.17 2.57 -10.60
CA ARG A 202 4.27 3.42 -11.08
C ARG A 202 5.06 3.93 -9.89
N THR A 203 6.36 3.69 -9.89
CA THR A 203 7.27 4.04 -8.79
C THR A 203 8.25 5.14 -9.16
N TYR A 204 8.67 5.91 -8.16
CA TYR A 204 9.61 7.01 -8.27
C TYR A 204 10.64 6.94 -7.16
N THR A 205 11.91 7.17 -7.50
CA THR A 205 12.94 7.44 -6.49
C THR A 205 12.72 8.84 -5.93
N VAL A 206 12.94 8.98 -4.63
CA VAL A 206 12.89 10.27 -3.92
C VAL A 206 14.32 10.70 -3.60
N SER A 207 14.61 11.98 -3.71
CA SER A 207 15.89 12.57 -3.32
C SER A 207 15.67 13.94 -2.69
N GLY A 208 16.39 14.23 -1.60
CA GLY A 208 16.14 15.41 -0.77
C GLY A 208 14.92 15.25 0.14
N SER A 209 14.51 16.35 0.77
CA SER A 209 13.35 16.44 1.67
C SER A 209 12.74 17.85 1.58
N GLY A 210 11.49 18.00 2.03
CA GLY A 210 10.80 19.29 2.07
C GLY A 210 10.78 20.01 0.72
N ALA A 211 11.10 21.31 0.74
CA ALA A 211 11.19 22.12 -0.47
C ALA A 211 12.31 21.69 -1.45
N GLY A 212 13.30 20.92 -0.97
CA GLY A 212 14.37 20.36 -1.79
C GLY A 212 14.07 18.96 -2.32
N ALA A 213 12.91 18.38 -2.00
CA ALA A 213 12.54 17.06 -2.47
C ALA A 213 12.35 17.05 -3.98
N THR A 214 12.81 15.99 -4.62
CA THR A 214 12.64 15.73 -6.04
C THR A 214 12.29 14.27 -6.26
N ILE A 215 11.62 13.97 -7.37
CA ILE A 215 11.30 12.60 -7.77
C ILE A 215 11.79 12.31 -9.18
N ALA A 216 12.21 11.07 -9.42
CA ALA A 216 12.53 10.56 -10.74
C ALA A 216 11.83 9.22 -10.96
N TRP A 217 11.30 8.98 -12.16
CA TRP A 217 10.67 7.70 -12.47
C TRP A 217 11.67 6.55 -12.29
N SER A 218 11.21 5.47 -11.65
CA SER A 218 12.00 4.27 -11.38
C SER A 218 11.57 3.12 -12.28
N GLN A 219 10.35 2.63 -12.09
CA GLN A 219 9.79 1.53 -12.87
C GLN A 219 8.27 1.45 -12.73
N ASP A 220 7.67 0.74 -13.68
CA ASP A 220 6.26 0.33 -13.62
C ASP A 220 6.18 -1.16 -13.34
N TYR A 221 5.35 -1.55 -12.37
CA TYR A 221 4.92 -2.93 -12.18
C TYR A 221 3.52 -3.09 -12.74
N VAL A 222 3.32 -4.06 -13.62
CA VAL A 222 2.00 -4.39 -14.16
C VAL A 222 1.45 -5.57 -13.38
N MET A 223 0.22 -5.45 -12.88
CA MET A 223 -0.48 -6.51 -12.16
C MET A 223 -1.73 -6.87 -12.93
N SER A 224 -1.93 -8.15 -13.21
CA SER A 224 -3.18 -8.64 -13.78
C SER A 224 -4.06 -9.24 -12.72
N ASP A 225 -5.36 -9.22 -12.98
CA ASP A 225 -6.37 -9.93 -12.21
C ASP A 225 -7.42 -10.51 -13.17
N PRO A 226 -7.86 -11.77 -12.99
CA PRO A 226 -8.93 -12.33 -13.80
C PRO A 226 -10.27 -11.61 -13.59
N ASP A 227 -10.46 -11.01 -12.42
CA ASP A 227 -11.66 -10.29 -12.01
C ASP A 227 -11.43 -8.78 -12.02
N ASN A 228 -12.52 -8.01 -12.12
CA ASN A 228 -12.47 -6.57 -11.89
C ASN A 228 -12.38 -6.27 -10.38
N PHE A 229 -11.24 -6.57 -9.77
CA PHE A 229 -11.00 -6.27 -8.36
C PHE A 229 -10.90 -4.76 -8.12
N ALA A 230 -11.07 -4.34 -6.85
CA ALA A 230 -10.97 -2.95 -6.41
C ALA A 230 -12.08 -2.03 -6.96
N VAL A 231 -13.31 -2.52 -7.11
CA VAL A 231 -14.48 -1.70 -7.55
C VAL A 231 -14.72 -0.53 -6.59
N ASP A 232 -14.61 -0.82 -5.30
CA ASP A 232 -14.69 0.14 -4.21
C ASP A 232 -13.36 0.15 -3.45
N GLU A 233 -12.34 0.67 -4.13
CA GLU A 233 -10.95 0.61 -3.65
C GLU A 233 -10.75 1.45 -2.39
N HIS A 234 -10.13 0.80 -1.40
CA HIS A 234 -9.77 1.38 -0.13
C HIS A 234 -8.22 1.35 -0.02
N GLY A 235 -7.67 0.79 1.04
CA GLY A 235 -6.26 0.89 1.38
C GLY A 235 -5.34 0.08 0.47
N ILE A 236 -4.13 0.60 0.31
CA ILE A 236 -3.08 -0.03 -0.48
C ILE A 236 -1.73 0.16 0.22
N ALA A 237 -0.90 -0.89 0.24
CA ALA A 237 0.45 -0.85 0.81
C ALA A 237 1.34 -1.89 0.16
N THR A 238 2.65 -1.79 0.40
CA THR A 238 3.64 -2.76 -0.09
C THR A 238 4.68 -3.03 0.98
N ASP A 239 5.29 -4.20 0.95
CA ASP A 239 6.50 -4.52 1.71
C ASP A 239 7.76 -4.48 0.83
N GLY A 240 7.61 -4.03 -0.42
CA GLY A 240 8.65 -4.02 -1.46
C GLY A 240 8.71 -5.30 -2.30
N THR A 241 8.15 -6.41 -1.82
CA THR A 241 8.05 -7.70 -2.52
C THR A 241 6.64 -7.96 -3.03
N TYR A 242 5.62 -7.59 -2.26
CA TYR A 242 4.21 -7.77 -2.58
C TYR A 242 3.45 -6.47 -2.44
N LEU A 243 2.47 -6.27 -3.34
CA LEU A 243 1.45 -5.24 -3.21
C LEU A 243 0.23 -5.83 -2.53
N TYR A 244 -0.30 -5.14 -1.54
CA TYR A 244 -1.48 -5.48 -0.77
C TYR A 244 -2.57 -4.45 -1.04
N ARG A 245 -3.77 -4.91 -1.42
CA ARG A 245 -4.93 -4.04 -1.64
C ARG A 245 -6.11 -4.53 -0.83
N ILE A 246 -6.89 -3.60 -0.31
CA ILE A 246 -8.18 -3.85 0.32
C ILE A 246 -9.27 -3.03 -0.37
N GLN A 247 -10.49 -3.55 -0.38
CA GLN A 247 -11.68 -2.85 -0.87
C GLN A 247 -12.79 -2.88 0.16
N TRP A 248 -13.90 -2.18 -0.11
CA TRP A 248 -15.05 -2.18 0.78
C TRP A 248 -15.50 -3.59 1.18
N ARG A 249 -15.90 -3.75 2.44
CA ARG A 249 -16.13 -5.04 3.09
C ARG A 249 -17.18 -5.91 2.43
N ASP A 250 -18.15 -5.31 1.73
CA ASP A 250 -19.29 -6.02 1.14
C ASP A 250 -18.91 -6.71 -0.19
N TYR A 251 -17.69 -6.50 -0.69
CA TYR A 251 -17.15 -7.24 -1.83
C TYR A 251 -16.37 -8.47 -1.34
N ASN A 252 -16.34 -9.54 -2.14
CA ASN A 252 -15.57 -10.76 -1.84
C ASN A 252 -14.85 -11.20 -3.13
N PRO A 253 -13.52 -11.44 -3.09
CA PRO A 253 -12.61 -11.17 -1.97
C PRO A 253 -12.54 -9.66 -1.67
N ASN A 254 -12.32 -9.25 -0.42
CA ASN A 254 -12.07 -7.84 -0.08
C ASN A 254 -10.59 -7.55 0.24
N THR A 255 -9.72 -8.55 0.17
CA THR A 255 -8.27 -8.37 0.19
C THR A 255 -7.59 -9.28 -0.83
N LYS A 256 -6.59 -8.75 -1.52
CA LYS A 256 -5.74 -9.49 -2.45
C LYS A 256 -4.29 -9.03 -2.34
N ALA A 257 -3.37 -9.91 -2.71
CA ALA A 257 -1.95 -9.59 -2.80
C ALA A 257 -1.35 -10.05 -4.13
N TRP A 258 -0.43 -9.26 -4.68
CA TRP A 258 0.30 -9.55 -5.92
C TRP A 258 1.79 -9.51 -5.64
N GLN A 259 2.53 -10.44 -6.23
CA GLN A 259 3.98 -10.35 -6.22
C GLN A 259 4.44 -9.25 -7.19
N LEU A 260 5.30 -8.36 -6.71
CA LEU A 260 5.90 -7.30 -7.50
C LEU A 260 7.06 -7.87 -8.33
N ALA A 261 6.80 -8.14 -9.61
CA ALA A 261 7.79 -8.65 -10.55
C ALA A 261 8.22 -7.55 -11.52
N SER A 262 9.50 -7.16 -11.50
CA SER A 262 10.01 -6.20 -12.49
C SER A 262 10.17 -6.90 -13.85
N GLY A 263 9.67 -6.28 -14.92
CA GLY A 263 9.77 -6.81 -16.28
C GLY A 263 8.81 -7.97 -16.61
N ALA A 264 7.93 -8.35 -15.68
CA ALA A 264 6.89 -9.36 -15.88
C ALA A 264 5.55 -8.89 -15.31
N ILE A 265 4.45 -9.51 -15.74
CA ILE A 265 3.12 -9.22 -15.21
C ILE A 265 2.94 -10.01 -13.90
N GLY A 266 2.72 -9.30 -12.80
CA GLY A 266 2.43 -9.89 -11.49
C GLY A 266 1.04 -10.50 -11.44
N GLN A 267 0.94 -11.75 -11.03
CA GLN A 267 -0.32 -12.44 -10.78
C GLN A 267 -0.73 -12.33 -9.30
N PRO A 268 -2.03 -12.43 -8.97
CA PRO A 268 -2.46 -12.51 -7.59
C PRO A 268 -1.89 -13.80 -6.97
N VAL A 269 -1.24 -13.66 -5.83
CA VAL A 269 -0.70 -14.78 -5.04
C VAL A 269 -1.57 -15.10 -3.82
N TYR A 270 -2.54 -14.22 -3.53
CA TYR A 270 -3.51 -14.40 -2.47
C TYR A 270 -4.80 -13.64 -2.79
N ALA A 271 -5.93 -14.25 -2.43
CA ALA A 271 -7.24 -13.64 -2.41
C ALA A 271 -8.02 -14.16 -1.20
N GLY A 272 -8.62 -13.26 -0.43
CA GLY A 272 -9.35 -13.63 0.76
C GLY A 272 -10.22 -12.51 1.28
N ASN A 273 -10.68 -12.68 2.52
CA ASN A 273 -11.49 -11.69 3.20
C ASN A 273 -10.77 -11.23 4.48
N TYR A 274 -10.57 -9.92 4.62
CA TYR A 274 -10.06 -9.37 5.86
C TYR A 274 -11.08 -9.52 6.98
N THR A 275 -10.61 -9.67 8.21
CA THR A 275 -11.49 -9.54 9.37
C THR A 275 -11.50 -8.08 9.80
N MET A 276 -12.69 -7.58 10.13
CA MET A 276 -12.92 -6.16 10.34
C MET A 276 -12.67 -5.74 11.80
N PRO A 277 -11.58 -5.04 12.14
CA PRO A 277 -11.59 -4.21 13.34
C PRO A 277 -12.60 -3.07 13.22
N PHE A 278 -12.92 -2.63 12.01
CA PHE A 278 -13.67 -1.39 11.76
C PHE A 278 -14.79 -1.57 10.75
N GLY A 279 -15.82 -0.73 10.87
CA GLY A 279 -16.90 -0.71 9.89
C GLY A 279 -16.43 -0.28 8.49
N ASN A 280 -15.41 0.58 8.42
CA ASN A 280 -14.86 1.12 7.18
C ASN A 280 -13.32 1.22 7.24
N MET A 281 -12.63 0.08 7.08
CA MET A 281 -11.18 0.02 6.91
C MET A 281 -10.80 0.64 5.58
N HIS A 282 -9.97 1.69 5.57
CA HIS A 282 -9.81 2.52 4.38
C HIS A 282 -8.38 2.91 4.04
N PHE A 283 -7.56 3.21 5.05
CA PHE A 283 -6.16 3.55 4.83
C PHE A 283 -5.31 2.36 5.20
N LEU A 284 -4.31 2.05 4.39
CA LEU A 284 -3.34 1.01 4.67
C LEU A 284 -1.95 1.63 4.54
N SER A 285 -1.10 1.41 5.54
CA SER A 285 0.29 1.82 5.53
C SER A 285 1.12 0.69 6.13
N HIS A 286 2.40 0.59 5.76
CA HIS A 286 3.29 -0.46 6.23
C HIS A 286 4.44 0.15 7.02
N ASN A 287 4.67 -0.35 8.23
CA ASN A 287 5.88 -0.05 8.98
C ASN A 287 7.00 -0.95 8.44
N HIS A 288 7.85 -0.39 7.60
CA HIS A 288 8.95 -1.13 6.95
C HIS A 288 10.05 -1.59 7.92
N ALA A 289 10.21 -0.95 9.09
CA ALA A 289 11.24 -1.35 10.06
C ALA A 289 10.78 -2.49 10.98
N ALA A 290 9.51 -2.46 11.40
CA ALA A 290 8.94 -3.41 12.36
C ALA A 290 7.98 -4.43 11.71
N ASN A 291 7.80 -4.35 10.39
CA ASN A 291 7.07 -5.31 9.55
C ASN A 291 5.63 -5.56 10.03
N TYR A 292 4.85 -4.48 10.19
CA TYR A 292 3.42 -4.56 10.47
C TYR A 292 2.64 -3.54 9.67
N TYR A 293 1.33 -3.73 9.60
CA TYR A 293 0.42 -2.83 8.89
C TYR A 293 -0.33 -1.95 9.85
N LEU A 294 -0.56 -0.72 9.42
CA LEU A 294 -1.50 0.20 10.04
C LEU A 294 -2.73 0.30 9.14
N VAL A 295 -3.90 0.07 9.72
CA VAL A 295 -5.17 0.17 9.02
C VAL A 295 -6.02 1.28 9.63
N GLY A 296 -6.25 2.36 8.90
CA GLY A 296 -7.05 3.49 9.35
C GLY A 296 -8.54 3.33 9.05
N HIS A 297 -9.38 3.80 9.97
CA HIS A 297 -10.83 3.87 9.79
C HIS A 297 -11.22 5.17 9.05
N TRP A 298 -11.98 5.06 7.96
CA TRP A 298 -12.53 6.24 7.28
C TRP A 298 -13.46 7.03 8.18
N ASP A 299 -13.29 8.35 8.26
CA ASP A 299 -14.21 9.23 8.99
C ASP A 299 -14.33 8.97 10.48
N ASP A 300 -13.30 8.39 11.08
CA ASP A 300 -13.20 8.13 12.51
C ASP A 300 -11.77 8.45 12.99
N ARG A 301 -11.53 8.35 14.29
CA ARG A 301 -10.24 8.63 14.95
C ARG A 301 -9.44 7.38 15.27
N ASN A 302 -9.86 6.24 14.74
CA ASN A 302 -9.32 4.93 15.08
C ASN A 302 -8.42 4.40 13.95
N PHE A 303 -7.35 3.71 14.34
CA PHE A 303 -6.60 2.83 13.45
C PHE A 303 -6.26 1.53 14.17
N PHE A 304 -5.91 0.52 13.41
CA PHE A 304 -5.51 -0.80 13.91
C PHE A 304 -4.07 -1.03 13.50
N ILE A 305 -3.28 -1.58 14.40
CA ILE A 305 -1.93 -2.04 14.09
C ILE A 305 -1.98 -3.56 14.13
N THR A 306 -1.63 -4.22 13.02
CA THR A 306 -1.49 -5.67 13.04
C THR A 306 -0.40 -6.05 14.05
N ALA A 307 -0.47 -7.24 14.64
CA ALA A 307 0.66 -7.83 15.30
C ALA A 307 1.86 -7.75 14.35
N ALA A 308 3.05 -7.52 14.90
CA ALA A 308 4.28 -7.65 14.13
C ALA A 308 4.18 -8.96 13.35
N ALA A 309 4.38 -8.91 12.04
CA ALA A 309 4.75 -10.10 11.32
C ALA A 309 6.12 -10.46 11.90
N ASP A 310 6.15 -11.26 12.97
CA ASP A 310 7.37 -11.87 13.47
C ASP A 310 8.06 -12.46 12.23
N PRO A 311 9.23 -11.93 11.82
CA PRO A 311 9.94 -12.52 10.70
C PRO A 311 10.34 -13.96 11.03
N GLY A 312 10.33 -14.36 12.31
CA GLY A 312 11.03 -15.53 12.79
C GLY A 312 12.53 -15.44 12.48
N PRO A 313 13.37 -16.28 13.10
CA PRO A 313 14.74 -16.46 12.63
C PRO A 313 14.81 -17.02 11.20
#